data_AF-A0A973AH89-F1
#
_entry.id   AF-A0A973AH89-F1
#
_cell.length_a   1.000
_cell.length_b   1.000
_cell.length_c   1.000
_cell.angle_alpha   90.00
_cell.angle_beta   90.00
_cell.angle_gamma   90.00
#
_symmetry.space_group_name_H-M   'P 1'
#
loop_
_entity.id
_entity.type
_entity.pdbx_description
1 polymer ?
#
loop_
_entity_poly.entity_id
_entity_poly.type
_entity_poly.pdbx_seq_one_letter_code
_entity_poly.pdbx_strand_id
1 'polypeptide(L)' 'MSTCCSTEDILVTPFPVKDGFVHIPSGPGLGVDVDRARLDKYTIHCS' A
#
# COMPACT_ATOMS: atom_id res chain seq x y z
N MET A 1 3.69 22.48 6.91
CA MET A 1 3.13 21.20 7.37
C MET A 1 3.63 20.13 6.42
N SER A 2 4.50 19.22 6.89
CA SER A 2 5.18 18.21 6.05
C SER A 2 4.20 17.23 5.41
N THR A 3 4.05 17.33 4.10
CA THR A 3 3.28 16.40 3.26
C THR A 3 4.23 15.35 2.66
N CYS A 4 4.52 14.28 3.39
CA CYS A 4 5.31 13.14 2.88
C CYS A 4 4.47 11.86 2.71
N CYS A 5 3.25 11.81 3.24
CA CYS A 5 2.35 10.69 2.99
C CYS A 5 1.69 10.89 1.62
N SER A 6 1.87 9.93 0.71
CA SER A 6 1.19 9.89 -0.58
C SER A 6 -0.30 10.17 -0.41
N THR A 7 -0.85 11.04 -1.27
CA THR A 7 -2.28 11.42 -1.21
C THR A 7 -3.20 10.22 -1.53
N GLU A 8 -2.66 9.20 -2.20
CA GLU A 8 -3.34 7.98 -2.61
C GLU A 8 -2.45 6.76 -2.30
N ASP A 9 -3.08 5.64 -1.89
CA ASP A 9 -2.44 4.34 -1.65
C ASP A 9 -2.86 3.33 -2.73
N ILE A 10 -1.95 2.43 -3.10
CA ILE A 10 -2.17 1.34 -4.06
C ILE A 10 -2.72 0.07 -3.38
N LEU A 11 -2.73 0.00 -2.05
CA LEU A 11 -3.32 -1.12 -1.33
C LEU A 11 -4.86 -1.04 -1.29
N VAL A 12 -5.54 -2.18 -1.40
CA VAL A 12 -6.99 -2.27 -1.24
C VAL A 12 -7.39 -1.91 0.20
N THR A 13 -6.62 -2.40 1.16
CA THR A 13 -6.79 -2.11 2.59
C THR A 13 -5.48 -1.57 3.16
N PRO A 14 -5.49 -0.41 3.83
CA PRO A 14 -4.29 0.13 4.45
C PRO A 14 -3.82 -0.77 5.59
N PHE A 15 -2.53 -0.70 5.92
CA PHE A 15 -2.00 -1.45 7.04
C PHE A 15 -2.64 -1.03 8.36
N PRO A 16 -3.11 -1.99 9.17
CA PRO A 16 -3.66 -1.68 10.49
C PRO A 16 -2.53 -1.16 11.39
N VAL A 17 -2.69 0.07 11.90
CA VAL A 17 -1.81 0.65 12.93
C VAL A 17 -2.45 0.41 14.30
N LYS A 18 -1.73 -0.27 15.20
CA LYS A 18 -2.14 -0.53 16.58
C LYS A 18 -1.02 -0.07 17.51
N ASP A 19 -1.36 0.76 18.49
CA ASP A 19 -0.41 1.32 19.47
C ASP A 19 0.80 2.04 18.84
N GLY A 20 0.59 2.64 17.67
CA GLY A 20 1.65 3.33 16.91
C GLY A 20 2.54 2.41 16.06
N PHE A 21 2.26 1.11 16.03
CA PHE A 21 3.00 0.13 15.23
C PHE A 21 2.14 -0.43 14.10
N VAL A 22 2.77 -0.66 12.94
CA VAL A 22 2.16 -1.40 11.84
C VAL A 22 2.04 -2.87 12.26
N HIS A 23 0.81 -3.38 12.26
CA HIS A 23 0.55 -4.79 12.54
C HIS A 23 0.74 -5.62 11.27
N ILE A 24 1.61 -6.63 11.35
CA ILE A 24 1.97 -7.48 10.21
C ILE A 24 0.81 -8.43 9.91
N PRO A 25 0.30 -8.45 8.66
CA PRO A 25 -0.74 -9.40 8.25
C PRO A 25 -0.24 -10.85 8.31
N SER A 26 -1.13 -11.78 8.65
CA SER A 26 -0.81 -13.23 8.74
C SER A 26 -1.02 -13.99 7.42
N GLY A 27 -1.42 -13.31 6.36
CA GLY A 27 -1.63 -13.91 5.03
C GLY A 27 -0.30 -14.29 4.34
N PRO A 28 -0.35 -15.15 3.31
CA PRO A 28 0.84 -15.53 2.56
C PRO A 28 1.48 -14.34 1.84
N GLY A 29 2.80 -14.37 1.65
CA GLY A 29 3.55 -13.29 1.01
C GLY A 29 3.62 -12.04 1.90
N LEU A 30 3.21 -10.89 1.37
CA LEU A 30 3.08 -9.65 2.14
C LEU A 30 1.76 -9.57 2.91
N GLY A 31 0.83 -10.52 2.67
CA GLY A 31 -0.47 -10.57 3.32
C GLY A 31 -1.36 -9.34 3.06
N VAL A 32 -1.17 -8.68 1.92
CA VAL A 32 -1.96 -7.51 1.48
C VAL A 32 -2.44 -7.70 0.05
N ASP A 33 -3.59 -7.08 -0.24
CA ASP A 33 -4.14 -7.01 -1.59
C ASP A 33 -3.85 -5.66 -2.24
N VAL A 34 -3.45 -5.70 -3.52
CA VAL A 34 -3.10 -4.51 -4.31
C VAL A 34 -4.25 -4.15 -5.25
N ASP A 35 -4.63 -2.87 -5.27
CA ASP A 35 -5.52 -2.31 -6.27
C ASP A 35 -4.77 -2.18 -7.60
N ARG A 36 -4.99 -3.16 -8.48
CA ARG A 36 -4.32 -3.21 -9.79
C ARG A 36 -4.66 -2.00 -10.66
N ALA A 37 -5.88 -1.49 -10.62
CA ALA A 37 -6.27 -0.33 -11.41
C ALA A 37 -5.48 0.93 -10.99
N ARG A 38 -5.20 1.07 -9.69
CA ARG A 38 -4.31 2.14 -9.20
C ARG A 38 -2.85 1.88 -9.53
N LEU A 39 -2.39 0.64 -9.41
CA LEU A 39 -1.00 0.28 -9.74
C LEU A 39 -0.68 0.57 -11.21
N ASP A 40 -1.60 0.27 -12.12
CA ASP A 40 -1.43 0.49 -13.57
C ASP A 40 -1.18 1.96 -13.92
N LYS A 41 -1.78 2.90 -13.17
CA LYS A 41 -1.56 4.37 -13.33
C LYS A 41 -0.10 4.78 -13.17
N TYR A 42 0.67 4.04 -12.36
CA TYR A 42 2.06 4.35 -12.02
C TYR A 42 3.06 3.36 -12.62
N THR A 43 2.59 2.36 -13.38
CA THR A 43 3.46 1.36 -13.98
C THR A 43 4.23 1.97 -15.14
N ILE A 44 5.56 2.00 -15.03
CA ILE A 44 6.46 2.38 -16.11
C ILE A 44 7.01 1.10 -16.75
N HIS A 45 6.74 0.92 -18.04
CA HIS A 45 7.33 -0.17 -18.80
C HIS A 45 8.72 0.27 -19.29
N CYS A 46 9.76 -0.43 -18.85
CA CYS A 46 11.07 -0.36 -19.49
C CYS A 46 11.07 -1.38 -20.63
N SER A 47 11.11 -0.89 -21.87
CA SER A 47 11.27 -1.71 -23.09
C SER A 47 12.71 -2.13 -23.29
#